data_AF-A0A833DG82-F1
#
_entry.id   AF-A0A833DG82-F1
#
_cell.length_a   1.000
_cell.length_b   1.000
_cell.length_c   1.000
_cell.angle_alpha   90.00
_cell.angle_beta   90.00
_cell.angle_gamma   90.00
#
_symmetry.space_group_name_H-M   'P 1'
#
loop_
_entity.id
_entity.type
_entity.pdbx_description
1 polymer ?
#
loop_
_entity_poly.entity_id
_entity_poly.type
_entity_poly.pdbx_seq_one_letter_code
_entity_poly.pdbx_strand_id
1 'polypeptide(L)' 'MNRRKYMEFKVDVREIMEEENVDEEHRANLLGSTWAKGERKGIDAAIEFVEEKLEEQIISDKTAERIIKVLKGYRKVR' A
#
# COMPACT_ATOMS: atom_id res chain seq x y z
N MET A 1 10.98 -7.69 7.80
CA MET A 1 10.73 -6.42 8.52
C MET A 1 10.06 -6.75 9.85
N ASN A 2 10.29 -5.99 10.93
CA ASN A 2 9.74 -6.36 12.26
C ASN A 2 8.24 -6.03 12.31
N ARG A 3 7.44 -6.93 12.92
CA ARG A 3 5.98 -6.89 13.02
C ARG A 3 5.40 -5.54 13.45
N ARG A 4 6.07 -4.80 14.33
CA ARG A 4 5.63 -3.44 14.75
C ARG A 4 5.58 -2.46 13.59
N LYS A 5 6.64 -2.39 12.78
CA LYS A 5 6.72 -1.51 11.60
C LYS A 5 5.69 -1.91 10.54
N TYR A 6 5.29 -3.19 10.48
CA TYR A 6 4.23 -3.65 9.58
C TYR A 6 2.82 -3.26 10.03
N MET A 7 2.61 -3.07 11.33
CA MET A 7 1.33 -2.56 11.83
C MET A 7 1.21 -1.07 11.58
N GLU A 8 2.30 -0.31 11.76
CA GLU A 8 2.38 1.11 11.36
C GLU A 8 2.04 1.26 9.87
N PHE A 9 2.64 0.44 8.99
CA PHE A 9 2.34 0.44 7.56
C PHE A 9 0.85 0.30 7.24
N LYS A 10 0.16 -0.64 7.93
CA LYS A 10 -1.26 -0.87 7.69
C LYS A 10 -2.12 0.32 8.10
N VAL A 11 -1.75 1.00 9.18
CA VAL A 11 -2.45 2.18 9.65
C VAL A 11 -2.27 3.30 8.63
N ASP A 12 -1.04 3.58 8.21
CA ASP A 12 -0.73 4.63 7.23
C ASP A 12 -1.47 4.41 5.90
N VAL A 13 -1.45 3.19 5.35
CA VAL A 13 -2.14 2.89 4.09
C VAL A 13 -3.66 2.98 4.23
N ARG A 14 -4.21 2.59 5.38
CA ARG A 14 -5.65 2.74 5.64
C ARG A 14 -6.05 4.21 5.71
N GLU A 15 -5.29 5.04 6.42
CA GLU A 15 -5.54 6.48 6.51
C GLU A 15 -5.46 7.15 5.14
N ILE A 16 -4.48 6.79 4.30
CA ILE A 16 -4.41 7.29 2.91
C ILE A 16 -5.67 6.94 2.12
N MET A 17 -6.15 5.70 2.21
CA MET A 17 -7.36 5.28 1.47
C MET A 17 -8.62 6.02 1.95
N GLU A 18 -8.72 6.30 3.25
CA GLU A 18 -9.82 7.09 3.83
C GLU A 18 -9.77 8.55 3.37
N GLU A 19 -8.60 9.19 3.45
CA GLU A 19 -8.41 10.59 3.06
C GLU A 19 -8.61 10.83 1.55
N GLU A 20 -8.22 9.86 0.72
CA GLU A 20 -8.37 9.94 -0.75
C GLU A 20 -9.72 9.39 -1.25
N ASN A 21 -10.63 9.03 -0.35
CA ASN A 21 -11.96 8.49 -0.68
C ASN A 21 -11.92 7.29 -1.64
N VAL A 22 -10.97 6.36 -1.45
CA VAL A 22 -10.97 5.08 -2.18
C VAL A 22 -12.26 4.33 -1.88
N ASP A 23 -12.89 3.71 -2.87
CA ASP A 23 -14.13 2.97 -2.66
C ASP A 23 -13.95 1.87 -1.60
N GLU A 24 -14.89 1.78 -0.66
CA GLU A 24 -14.86 0.83 0.44
C GLU A 24 -14.74 -0.61 -0.05
N GLU A 25 -15.33 -0.94 -1.20
CA GLU A 25 -15.25 -2.27 -1.79
C GLU A 25 -13.81 -2.67 -2.18
N HIS A 26 -12.94 -1.69 -2.45
CA HIS A 26 -11.56 -1.91 -2.85
C HIS A 26 -10.56 -1.86 -1.69
N ARG A 27 -10.88 -1.17 -0.59
CA ARG A 27 -9.94 -0.93 0.53
C ARG A 27 -9.40 -2.22 1.14
N ALA A 28 -10.27 -3.20 1.37
CA ALA A 28 -9.87 -4.47 1.97
C ALA A 28 -8.90 -5.25 1.07
N ASN A 29 -9.17 -5.29 -0.23
CA ASN A 29 -8.30 -5.96 -1.20
C ASN A 29 -6.97 -5.22 -1.34
N LEU A 30 -7.01 -3.89 -1.50
CA LEU A 30 -5.82 -3.06 -1.67
C LEU A 30 -4.88 -3.21 -0.48
N LEU A 31 -5.40 -3.08 0.75
CA LEU A 31 -4.59 -3.22 1.96
C LEU A 31 -4.08 -4.66 2.15
N GLY A 32 -4.96 -5.65 2.03
CA GLY A 32 -4.64 -7.05 2.27
C GLY A 32 -3.62 -7.60 1.28
N SER A 33 -3.80 -7.31 0.00
CA SER A 33 -2.91 -7.78 -1.07
C SER A 33 -1.57 -7.05 -1.08
N THR A 34 -1.55 -5.73 -0.88
CA THR A 34 -0.30 -4.96 -0.75
C THR A 34 0.54 -5.51 0.41
N TRP A 35 -0.10 -5.75 1.57
CA TRP A 35 0.55 -6.37 2.72
C TRP A 35 1.09 -7.76 2.40
N ALA A 36 0.25 -8.64 1.84
CA ALA A 36 0.60 -10.02 1.60
C ALA A 36 1.70 -10.18 0.54
N LYS A 37 1.74 -9.31 -0.48
CA LYS A 37 2.82 -9.26 -1.46
C LYS A 37 4.11 -8.72 -0.84
N GLY A 38 4.04 -7.63 -0.08
CA GLY A 38 5.18 -7.06 0.63
C GLY A 38 5.88 -8.07 1.55
N GLU A 39 5.10 -8.83 2.33
CA GLU A 39 5.63 -9.83 3.26
C GLU A 39 6.26 -11.04 2.57
N ARG A 40 5.65 -11.55 1.50
CA ARG A 40 6.08 -12.81 0.87
C ARG A 40 7.11 -12.63 -0.23
N LYS A 41 7.00 -11.53 -0.98
CA LYS A 41 7.77 -11.28 -2.20
C LYS A 41 8.67 -10.05 -2.12
N GLY A 42 8.57 -9.28 -1.04
CA GLY A 42 9.33 -8.06 -0.86
C GLY A 42 8.60 -6.82 -1.38
N ILE A 43 9.24 -5.67 -1.17
CA ILE A 43 8.61 -4.37 -1.35
C ILE A 43 8.29 -4.03 -2.80
N ASP A 44 9.12 -4.46 -3.74
CA ASP A 44 8.93 -4.17 -5.16
C ASP A 44 7.63 -4.84 -5.65
N ALA A 45 7.33 -6.06 -5.20
CA ALA A 45 6.06 -6.74 -5.50
C ALA A 45 4.83 -6.07 -4.87
N ALA A 46 5.01 -5.30 -3.78
CA ALA A 46 3.93 -4.49 -3.22
C ALA A 46 3.71 -3.21 -4.03
N ILE A 47 4.80 -2.59 -4.50
CA ILE A 47 4.76 -1.40 -5.38
C ILE A 47 4.09 -1.75 -6.71
N GLU A 48 4.52 -2.84 -7.37
CA GLU A 48 3.94 -3.34 -8.63
C GLU A 48 2.43 -3.55 -8.51
N PHE A 49 1.95 -4.02 -7.36
CA PHE A 49 0.52 -4.20 -7.14
C PHE A 49 -0.24 -2.89 -6.95
N VAL A 50 0.36 -1.89 -6.32
CA VAL A 50 -0.25 -0.55 -6.21
C VAL A 50 -0.32 0.09 -7.59
N GLU A 51 0.72 -0.08 -8.42
CA GLU A 51 0.75 0.37 -9.81
C GLU A 51 -0.29 -0.35 -10.67
N GLU A 52 -0.46 -1.67 -10.52
CA GLU A 52 -1.55 -2.44 -11.15
C GLU A 52 -2.93 -1.85 -10.83
N LYS A 53 -3.19 -1.47 -9.57
CA LYS A 53 -4.47 -0.88 -9.16
C LYS A 53 -4.66 0.56 -9.66
N LEU A 54 -3.57 1.28 -9.90
CA LEU A 54 -3.61 2.56 -10.60
C LEU A 54 -3.96 2.37 -12.08
N GLU A 55 -3.33 1.42 -12.76
CA GLU A 55 -3.62 1.10 -14.17
C GLU A 55 -5.07 0.63 -14.39
N GLU A 56 -5.62 -0.12 -13.43
CA GLU A 56 -7.02 -0.53 -13.39
C GLU A 56 -8.00 0.61 -13.04
N GLN A 57 -7.51 1.82 -12.73
CA GLN A 57 -8.30 2.98 -12.29
C GLN A 57 -9.09 2.74 -10.99
N ILE A 58 -8.65 1.78 -10.17
CA ILE A 58 -9.22 1.52 -8.83
C ILE A 58 -8.80 2.60 -7.82
N ILE A 59 -7.61 3.18 -8.01
CA ILE A 59 -7.09 4.29 -7.21
C ILE A 59 -6.54 5.40 -8.11
N SER A 60 -6.51 6.62 -7.58
CA SER A 60 -5.91 7.77 -8.28
C SER A 60 -4.37 7.75 -8.24
N ASP A 61 -3.73 8.48 -9.15
CA ASP A 61 -2.26 8.70 -9.12
C ASP A 61 -1.80 9.20 -7.74
N LYS A 62 -2.55 10.16 -7.17
CA LYS A 62 -2.25 10.73 -5.85
C LYS A 62 -2.28 9.66 -4.76
N THR A 63 -3.28 8.78 -4.77
CA THR A 63 -3.39 7.67 -3.81
C THR A 63 -2.21 6.70 -3.98
N ALA A 64 -1.90 6.30 -5.21
CA ALA A 64 -0.79 5.39 -5.51
C ALA A 64 0.56 5.96 -5.07
N GLU A 65 0.84 7.22 -5.41
CA GLU A 65 2.06 7.93 -5.01
C GLU A 65 2.25 7.95 -3.49
N ARG A 66 1.18 8.24 -2.73
CA ARG A 66 1.22 8.26 -1.27
C ARG A 66 1.51 6.88 -0.68
N ILE A 67 0.84 5.83 -1.16
CA ILE A 67 1.08 4.45 -0.71
C ILE A 67 2.52 4.01 -1.05
N ILE A 68 3.00 4.30 -2.26
CA ILE A 68 4.37 3.96 -2.69
C ILE A 68 5.42 4.71 -1.86
N LYS A 69 5.15 5.96 -1.47
CA LYS A 69 6.03 6.73 -0.57
C LYS A 69 6.14 6.07 0.80
N VAL A 70 5.01 5.60 1.36
CA VAL A 70 4.98 4.84 2.61
C VAL A 70 5.80 3.56 2.46
N LEU A 71 5.55 2.76 1.42
CA LEU A 71 6.32 1.55 1.12
C LEU A 71 7.83 1.85 1.07
N LYS A 72 8.27 2.78 0.21
CA LYS A 72 9.70 3.14 0.06
C LYS A 72 10.32 3.68 1.36
N GLY A 73 9.54 4.33 2.21
CA GLY A 73 9.96 4.77 3.55
C GLY A 73 10.39 3.59 4.43
N TYR A 74 9.66 2.47 4.40
CA TYR A 74 10.01 1.25 5.12
C TYR A 74 11.23 0.53 4.56
N ARG A 75 11.56 0.70 3.27
CA ARG A 75 12.79 0.14 2.65
C ARG A 75 14.07 0.74 3.23
N LYS A 76 14.09 2.05 3.50
CA LYS A 76 15.30 2.81 3.85
C LYS A 76 15.80 2.60 5.29
N VAL A 77 15.01 1.95 6.15
CA VAL A 77 15.37 1.73 7.56
C VAL A 77 15.91 0.31 7.79
N ARG A 78 16.64 -0.23 6.80
CA ARG A 78 17.25 -1.55 6.81
C ARG A 78 18.74 -1.46 6.58
#